data_AF-A0A285NXJ8-F1
#
_entry.id   AF-A0A285NXJ8-F1
#
_cell.length_a   1.000
_cell.length_b   1.000
_cell.length_c   1.000
_cell.angle_alpha   90.00
_cell.angle_beta   90.00
_cell.angle_gamma   90.00
#
_symmetry.space_group_name_H-M   'P 1'
#
loop_
_entity.id
_entity.type
_entity.pdbx_description
1 polymer ?
#
loop_
_entity_poly.entity_id
_entity_poly.type
_entity_poly.pdbx_seq_one_letter_code
_entity_poly.pdbx_strand_id
1 'polypeptide(L)'
;MVNARNNYLRLSKKPLVLPAWLHIVAYIVFLYAITGVLYLLIMLLPEGSDGSESSNLLMIGYLFLIWILYYVSFKIGQNKLHKRKLQRNRTQLSKHEEMFNQSRNQLDSTVTNIPPAYLTLNALTKLHEYFANGRADSLKEALNLYEAEKQHHAHLQALSDVKIMQEEMIRVTNENNRLQWMGMFRR
;
A
#
# COMPACT_ATOMS: atom_id res chain seq x y z
N MET A 1 20.92 6.61 8.00
CA MET A 1 20.18 5.34 7.74
C MET A 1 18.84 5.53 7.04
N VAL A 2 18.00 6.50 7.43
CA VAL A 2 16.69 6.76 6.81
C VAL A 2 16.78 6.96 5.28
N ASN A 3 17.81 7.67 4.79
CA ASN A 3 18.01 7.89 3.36
C ASN A 3 18.33 6.60 2.57
N ALA A 4 19.12 5.68 3.12
CA ALA A 4 19.45 4.43 2.44
C ALA A 4 18.22 3.51 2.30
N ARG A 5 17.41 3.40 3.36
CA ARG A 5 16.15 2.66 3.34
C ARG A 5 15.13 3.29 2.38
N ASN A 6 14.98 4.60 2.40
CA ASN A 6 14.07 5.32 1.50
C ASN A 6 14.50 5.17 0.03
N ASN A 7 15.81 5.21 -0.24
CA ASN A 7 16.35 4.97 -1.57
C ASN A 7 16.13 3.53 -2.03
N TYR A 8 16.35 2.54 -1.16
CA TYR A 8 16.04 1.14 -1.44
C TYR A 8 14.55 0.96 -1.78
N LEU A 9 13.64 1.49 -0.95
CA LEU A 9 12.19 1.42 -1.17
C LEU A 9 11.76 2.11 -2.47
N ARG A 10 12.38 3.25 -2.82
CA ARG A 10 12.12 3.95 -4.09
C ARG A 10 12.57 3.14 -5.30
N LEU A 11 13.73 2.50 -5.21
CA LEU A 11 14.32 1.70 -6.28
C LEU A 11 13.56 0.37 -6.47
N SER A 12 13.06 -0.22 -5.38
CA SER A 12 12.29 -1.47 -5.39
C SER A 12 10.80 -1.30 -5.67
N LYS A 13 10.23 -0.09 -5.59
CA LYS A 13 8.83 0.15 -5.95
C LYS A 13 8.58 -0.10 -7.45
N LYS A 14 7.40 -0.66 -7.75
CA LYS A 14 6.91 -0.88 -9.13
C LYS A 14 6.96 0.43 -9.94
N PRO A 15 7.39 0.37 -11.22
CA PRO A 15 7.68 1.56 -12.00
C PRO A 15 6.44 2.36 -12.42
N LEU A 16 5.29 1.71 -12.59
CA LEU A 16 4.06 2.36 -13.00
C LEU A 16 2.95 2.10 -11.98
N VAL A 17 2.50 3.18 -11.35
CA VAL A 17 1.23 3.23 -10.60
C VAL A 17 0.36 4.20 -11.38
N LEU A 18 -0.45 3.67 -12.30
CA LEU A 18 -1.40 4.48 -13.05
C LEU A 18 -2.67 4.64 -12.20
N PRO A 19 -3.25 5.84 -12.11
CA PRO A 19 -4.56 6.02 -11.51
C PRO A 19 -5.63 5.34 -12.38
N ALA A 20 -6.75 4.94 -11.76
CA ALA A 20 -7.80 4.15 -12.42
C ALA A 20 -8.33 4.80 -13.71
N TRP A 21 -8.45 6.14 -13.76
CA TRP A 21 -8.93 6.84 -14.94
C TRP A 21 -7.98 6.73 -16.15
N LEU A 22 -6.66 6.70 -15.93
CA LEU A 22 -5.68 6.52 -17.02
C LEU A 22 -5.77 5.12 -17.63
N HIS A 23 -6.15 4.12 -16.82
CA HIS A 23 -6.44 2.78 -17.34
C HIS A 23 -7.68 2.77 -18.23
N ILE A 24 -8.73 3.50 -17.86
CA ILE A 24 -9.95 3.63 -18.66
C ILE A 24 -9.61 4.30 -20.01
N VAL A 25 -8.88 5.41 -19.99
CA VAL A 25 -8.46 6.12 -21.21
C VAL A 25 -7.59 5.22 -22.10
N ALA A 26 -6.59 4.55 -21.53
CA ALA A 26 -5.73 3.64 -22.29
C ALA A 26 -6.49 2.44 -22.86
N TYR A 27 -7.48 1.92 -22.12
CA TYR A 27 -8.35 0.86 -22.60
C TYR A 27 -9.24 1.33 -23.76
N ILE A 28 -9.82 2.52 -23.69
CA ILE A 28 -10.63 3.10 -24.77
C ILE A 28 -9.79 3.26 -26.04
N VAL A 29 -8.58 3.83 -25.93
CA VAL A 29 -7.66 3.97 -27.09
C VAL A 29 -7.31 2.61 -27.69
N PHE A 30 -7.01 1.62 -26.84
CA PHE A 30 -6.69 0.26 -27.28
C PHE A 30 -7.88 -0.42 -27.97
N LEU A 31 -9.09 -0.21 -27.45
CA LEU A 31 -10.33 -0.72 -28.04
C LEU A 31 -10.57 -0.11 -29.42
N TYR A 32 -10.43 1.21 -29.58
CA TYR A 32 -10.55 1.86 -30.89
C TYR A 32 -9.49 1.38 -31.89
N ALA A 33 -8.25 1.17 -31.44
CA ALA A 33 -7.18 0.64 -32.30
C ALA A 33 -7.50 -0.76 -32.81
N ILE A 34 -7.96 -1.66 -31.93
CA ILE A 34 -8.29 -3.04 -32.32
C ILE A 34 -9.54 -3.09 -33.18
N THR A 35 -10.60 -2.37 -32.80
CA THR A 35 -11.86 -2.33 -33.58
C THR A 35 -11.63 -1.73 -34.97
N GLY A 36 -10.78 -0.71 -35.11
CA GLY A 36 -10.39 -0.17 -36.41
C GLY A 36 -9.67 -1.18 -37.30
N VAL A 37 -8.73 -1.96 -36.74
CA VAL A 37 -8.04 -3.04 -37.47
C VAL A 37 -9.03 -4.14 -37.87
N LEU A 38 -9.96 -4.50 -36.99
CA LEU A 38 -10.98 -5.51 -37.27
C LEU A 38 -11.95 -5.05 -38.37
N TYR A 39 -12.40 -3.80 -38.32
CA TYR A 39 -13.27 -3.21 -39.34
C TYR A 39 -12.62 -3.25 -40.72
N LEU A 40 -11.34 -2.89 -40.81
CA LEU A 40 -10.56 -3.01 -42.05
C LEU A 40 -10.49 -4.46 -42.54
N LEU A 41 -10.31 -5.43 -41.64
CA LEU A 41 -10.29 -6.86 -41.99
C LEU A 41 -11.64 -7.37 -42.48
N ILE A 42 -12.75 -6.91 -41.89
CA ILE A 42 -14.11 -7.30 -42.31
C ILE A 42 -14.44 -6.73 -43.68
N MET A 43 -14.04 -5.49 -43.97
CA MET A 43 -14.23 -4.85 -45.28
C MET A 43 -13.52 -5.61 -46.43
N LEU A 44 -12.53 -6.43 -46.12
CA LEU A 44 -11.81 -7.28 -47.09
C LEU A 44 -12.49 -8.63 -47.34
N LEU A 45 -13.50 -9.02 -46.55
CA LEU A 45 -14.20 -10.29 -46.69
C LEU A 45 -15.42 -10.14 -47.62
N PRO A 46 -15.67 -11.11 -48.52
CA PRO A 46 -16.84 -11.09 -49.40
C PRO A 46 -18.15 -11.19 -48.58
N GLU A 47 -19.15 -10.39 -48.96
CA GLU A 47 -20.45 -10.30 -48.27
C GLU A 47 -21.12 -11.67 -48.19
N GLY A 48 -21.31 -12.17 -46.97
CA GLY A 48 -21.89 -13.47 -46.73
C GLY A 48 -22.65 -13.52 -45.40
N SER A 49 -23.95 -13.78 -45.53
CA SER A 49 -24.92 -14.17 -44.49
C SER A 49 -25.61 -13.07 -43.67
N ASP A 50 -26.93 -13.01 -43.86
CA ASP A 50 -27.91 -12.38 -42.97
C ASP A 50 -28.02 -13.18 -41.67
N GLY A 51 -27.69 -12.55 -40.55
CA GLY A 51 -27.83 -13.13 -39.21
C GLY A 51 -27.91 -12.05 -38.14
N SER A 52 -29.13 -11.55 -37.86
CA SER A 52 -29.35 -10.35 -37.05
C SER A 52 -29.37 -10.56 -35.53
N GLU A 53 -29.40 -11.81 -35.03
CA GLU A 53 -29.50 -12.07 -33.57
C GLU A 53 -28.24 -12.68 -32.95
N SER A 54 -27.54 -13.58 -33.65
CA SER A 54 -26.28 -14.19 -33.17
C SER A 54 -25.11 -13.19 -33.15
N SER A 55 -25.21 -12.08 -33.87
CA SER A 55 -24.20 -11.02 -33.95
C SER A 55 -23.99 -10.28 -32.62
N ASN A 56 -25.05 -10.05 -31.84
CA ASN A 56 -24.98 -9.29 -30.59
C ASN A 56 -24.23 -10.02 -29.47
N LEU A 57 -24.44 -11.32 -29.31
CA LEU A 57 -23.72 -12.13 -28.31
C LEU A 57 -22.23 -12.27 -28.65
N LEU A 58 -21.91 -12.42 -29.93
CA LEU A 58 -20.53 -12.46 -30.41
C LEU A 58 -19.82 -11.11 -30.16
N MET A 59 -20.53 -9.99 -30.33
CA MET A 59 -19.98 -8.66 -30.05
C MET A 59 -19.66 -8.47 -28.55
N ILE A 60 -20.54 -8.90 -27.64
CA ILE A 60 -20.30 -8.82 -26.20
C ILE A 60 -19.10 -9.71 -25.81
N GLY A 61 -19.06 -10.95 -26.29
CA GLY A 61 -17.94 -11.86 -26.04
C GLY A 61 -16.60 -11.29 -26.53
N TYR A 62 -16.61 -10.61 -27.68
CA TYR A 62 -15.45 -9.95 -28.24
C TYR A 62 -14.92 -8.78 -27.37
N LEU A 63 -15.82 -7.93 -26.87
CA LEU A 63 -15.44 -6.83 -25.97
C LEU A 63 -14.80 -7.34 -24.68
N PHE A 64 -15.34 -8.42 -24.12
CA PHE A 64 -14.75 -9.10 -22.96
C PHE A 64 -13.36 -9.67 -23.27
N LEU A 65 -13.18 -10.29 -24.44
CA LEU A 65 -11.89 -10.84 -24.86
C LEU A 65 -10.83 -9.75 -25.00
N ILE A 66 -11.17 -8.60 -25.61
CA ILE A 66 -10.26 -7.43 -25.68
C ILE A 66 -9.87 -6.95 -24.28
N TRP A 67 -10.83 -6.89 -23.36
CA TRP A 67 -10.57 -6.47 -21.98
C TRP A 67 -9.58 -7.39 -21.27
N ILE A 68 -9.76 -8.70 -21.40
CA ILE A 68 -8.84 -9.71 -20.85
C ILE A 68 -7.45 -9.56 -21.47
N LEU A 69 -7.35 -9.43 -22.79
CA LEU A 69 -6.07 -9.27 -23.49
C LEU A 69 -5.32 -8.00 -23.07
N TYR A 70 -6.02 -6.88 -22.90
CA TYR A 70 -5.44 -5.64 -22.40
C TYR A 70 -4.86 -5.84 -20.99
N TYR A 71 -5.65 -6.42 -20.08
CA TYR A 71 -5.22 -6.63 -18.69
C TYR A 71 -4.00 -7.54 -18.59
N VAL A 72 -4.01 -8.67 -19.32
CA VAL A 72 -2.88 -9.62 -19.36
C VAL A 72 -1.63 -8.94 -19.92
N SER A 73 -1.76 -8.24 -21.04
CA SER A 73 -0.64 -7.54 -21.68
C SER A 73 -0.03 -6.46 -20.77
N PHE A 74 -0.88 -5.70 -20.08
CA PHE A 74 -0.45 -4.70 -19.11
C PHE A 74 0.33 -5.33 -17.94
N LYS A 75 -0.18 -6.41 -17.36
CA LYS A 75 0.47 -7.12 -16.24
C LYS A 75 1.83 -7.70 -16.64
N ILE A 76 1.92 -8.29 -17.84
CA ILE A 76 3.20 -8.81 -18.37
C ILE A 76 4.20 -7.67 -18.60
N GLY A 77 3.74 -6.56 -19.21
CA GLY A 77 4.57 -5.36 -19.45
C GLY A 77 5.13 -4.77 -18.17
N GLN A 78 4.27 -4.56 -17.17
CA GLN A 78 4.64 -4.12 -15.82
C GLN A 78 5.72 -5.01 -15.19
N ASN A 79 5.53 -6.33 -15.22
CA ASN A 79 6.48 -7.27 -14.66
C ASN A 79 7.84 -7.22 -15.37
N LYS A 80 7.84 -7.14 -16.71
CA LYS A 80 9.09 -7.00 -17.49
C LYS A 80 9.82 -5.69 -17.17
N LEU A 81 9.09 -4.57 -17.13
CA LEU A 81 9.67 -3.26 -16.79
C LEU A 81 10.23 -3.24 -15.37
N HIS A 82 9.49 -3.83 -14.42
CA HIS A 82 9.94 -3.92 -13.03
C HIS A 82 11.22 -4.76 -12.90
N LYS A 83 11.28 -5.93 -13.54
CA LYS A 83 12.49 -6.76 -13.59
C LYS A 83 13.68 -6.01 -14.18
N ARG A 84 13.49 -5.29 -15.28
CA ARG A 84 14.56 -4.46 -15.90
C ARG A 84 15.02 -3.34 -14.98
N LYS A 85 14.11 -2.66 -14.28
CA LYS A 85 14.43 -1.61 -13.30
C LYS A 85 15.25 -2.19 -12.14
N LEU A 86 14.86 -3.35 -11.61
CA LEU A 86 15.60 -4.04 -10.56
C LEU A 86 17.00 -4.46 -11.02
N GLN A 87 17.12 -5.02 -12.22
CA GLN A 87 18.42 -5.39 -12.79
C GLN A 87 19.33 -4.19 -12.98
N ARG A 88 18.83 -3.07 -13.55
CA ARG A 88 19.61 -1.84 -13.74
C ARG A 88 20.11 -1.25 -12.43
N ASN A 89 19.32 -1.36 -11.37
CA ASN A 89 19.67 -0.82 -10.05
C ASN A 89 20.24 -1.89 -9.11
N ARG A 90 20.55 -3.10 -9.61
CA ARG A 90 20.95 -4.24 -8.76
C ARG A 90 22.20 -3.92 -7.94
N THR A 91 23.17 -3.25 -8.54
CA THR A 91 24.42 -2.85 -7.87
C THR A 91 24.18 -1.81 -6.77
N GLN A 92 23.27 -0.85 -7.00
CA GLN A 92 22.90 0.13 -5.98
C GLN A 92 22.08 -0.52 -4.85
N LEU A 93 21.17 -1.44 -5.20
CA LEU A 93 20.38 -2.20 -4.24
C LEU A 93 21.27 -3.09 -3.37
N SER A 94 22.20 -3.84 -3.98
CA SER A 94 23.15 -4.68 -3.24
C SER A 94 24.05 -3.84 -2.36
N LYS A 95 24.57 -2.70 -2.85
CA LYS A 95 25.38 -1.79 -2.03
C LYS A 95 24.60 -1.24 -0.83
N HIS A 96 23.32 -0.87 -1.02
CA HIS A 96 22.49 -0.40 0.10
C HIS A 96 22.16 -1.51 1.10
N GLU A 97 21.93 -2.73 0.61
CA GLU A 97 21.72 -3.92 1.44
C GLU A 97 22.98 -4.31 2.21
N GLU A 98 24.15 -4.26 1.57
CA GLU A 98 25.45 -4.45 2.21
C GLU A 98 25.72 -3.38 3.27
N MET A 99 25.50 -2.10 2.98
CA MET A 99 25.65 -1.03 3.98
C MET A 99 24.70 -1.22 5.16
N PHE A 100 23.47 -1.70 4.90
CA PHE A 100 22.51 -2.01 5.95
C PHE A 100 22.98 -3.19 6.81
N ASN A 101 23.41 -4.28 6.17
CA ASN A 101 23.92 -5.47 6.84
C ASN A 101 25.23 -5.19 7.59
N GLN A 102 26.13 -4.39 7.04
CA GLN A 102 27.34 -3.93 7.72
C GLN A 102 26.99 -3.09 8.95
N SER A 103 26.04 -2.17 8.84
CA SER A 103 25.61 -1.38 9.99
C SER A 103 24.97 -2.26 11.07
N ARG A 104 24.14 -3.23 10.66
CA ARG A 104 23.54 -4.20 11.58
C ARG A 104 24.60 -5.06 12.25
N ASN A 105 25.54 -5.59 11.48
CA ASN A 105 26.64 -6.39 12.00
C ASN A 105 27.57 -5.56 12.90
N GLN A 106 27.75 -4.27 12.63
CA GLN A 106 28.49 -3.37 13.54
C GLN A 106 27.73 -3.15 14.85
N LEU A 107 26.40 -3.04 14.83
CA LEU A 107 25.62 -3.08 16.06
C LEU A 107 25.82 -4.42 16.80
N ASP A 108 25.69 -5.55 16.10
CA ASP A 108 25.79 -6.88 16.70
C ASP A 108 27.23 -7.23 17.17
N SER A 109 28.28 -6.73 16.51
CA SER A 109 29.68 -7.10 16.78
C SER A 109 30.44 -6.12 17.68
N THR A 110 29.98 -4.87 17.79
CA THR A 110 30.74 -3.84 18.53
C THR A 110 30.12 -3.50 19.88
N VAL A 111 28.79 -3.48 20.02
CA VAL A 111 28.14 -2.94 21.22
C VAL A 111 26.71 -3.43 21.27
N THR A 112 26.34 -4.30 22.22
CA THR A 112 25.00 -4.17 22.81
C THR A 112 24.88 -4.91 24.15
N ASN A 113 25.06 -4.17 25.25
CA ASN A 113 24.30 -4.41 26.48
C ASN A 113 22.81 -4.04 26.30
N ILE A 114 22.40 -3.60 25.10
CA ILE A 114 21.04 -3.18 24.75
C ILE A 114 20.30 -4.39 24.15
N PRO A 115 19.19 -4.84 24.74
CA PRO A 115 18.45 -5.97 24.21
C PRO A 115 17.91 -5.72 22.78
N PRO A 116 17.78 -6.76 21.93
CA PRO A 116 17.29 -6.62 20.56
C PRO A 116 15.93 -5.92 20.43
N ALA A 117 15.07 -6.04 21.45
CA ALA A 117 13.76 -5.38 21.50
C ALA A 117 13.84 -3.84 21.44
N TYR A 118 14.99 -3.25 21.82
CA TYR A 118 15.23 -1.81 21.81
C TYR A 118 16.15 -1.35 20.67
N LEU A 119 16.52 -2.25 19.76
CA LEU A 119 17.28 -1.92 18.53
C LEU A 119 16.40 -1.34 17.41
N THR A 120 15.30 -0.70 17.78
CA THR A 120 14.44 0.03 16.85
C THR A 120 14.91 1.46 16.74
N LEU A 121 14.73 2.10 15.57
CA LEU A 121 15.10 3.51 15.37
C LEU A 121 14.48 4.41 16.45
N ASN A 122 13.20 4.19 16.77
CA ASN A 122 12.49 4.97 17.78
C ASN A 122 13.13 4.83 19.17
N ALA A 123 13.37 3.60 19.61
CA ALA A 123 13.99 3.34 20.90
C ALA A 123 15.40 3.93 20.98
N LEU A 124 16.24 3.72 19.96
CA LEU A 124 17.59 4.27 19.92
C LEU A 124 17.61 5.80 19.93
N THR A 125 16.68 6.45 19.21
CA THR A 125 16.55 7.91 19.23
C THR A 125 16.16 8.42 20.62
N LYS A 126 15.20 7.77 21.28
CA LYS A 126 14.78 8.15 22.64
C LYS A 126 15.88 7.90 23.67
N LEU A 127 16.56 6.76 23.61
CA LEU A 127 17.71 6.47 24.47
C LEU A 127 18.80 7.54 24.31
N HIS A 128 19.16 7.90 23.08
CA HIS A 128 20.11 8.97 22.81
C HIS A 128 19.63 10.32 23.38
N GLU A 129 18.35 10.66 23.22
CA GLU A 129 17.76 11.88 23.78
C GLU A 129 17.84 11.91 25.31
N TYR A 130 17.58 10.79 25.99
CA TYR A 130 17.67 10.73 27.45
C TYR A 130 19.09 10.95 27.94
N PHE A 131 20.09 10.36 27.28
CA PHE A 131 21.50 10.60 27.62
C PHE A 131 21.94 12.02 27.28
N ALA A 132 21.60 12.53 26.09
CA ALA A 132 21.98 13.87 25.64
C ALA A 132 21.42 14.98 26.55
N ASN A 133 20.22 14.77 27.09
CA ASN A 133 19.57 15.70 28.00
C ASN A 133 19.89 15.43 29.49
N GLY A 134 20.77 14.47 29.80
CA GLY A 134 21.11 14.10 31.18
C GLY A 134 19.93 13.54 32.00
N ARG A 135 18.91 12.99 31.34
CA ARG A 135 17.75 12.36 31.99
C ARG A 135 18.03 10.94 32.48
N ALA A 136 19.08 10.32 31.97
CA ALA A 136 19.54 9.00 32.37
C ALA A 136 21.06 8.98 32.37
N ASP A 137 21.63 8.41 33.42
CA ASP A 137 23.08 8.25 33.56
C ASP A 137 23.51 6.83 33.16
N SER A 138 22.56 5.90 33.14
CA SER A 138 22.78 4.50 32.77
C SER A 138 21.80 3.99 31.72
N LEU A 139 22.22 2.95 30.99
CA LEU A 139 21.36 2.29 30.01
C LEU A 139 20.09 1.72 30.65
N LYS A 140 20.18 1.21 31.89
CA LYS A 140 19.04 0.67 32.62
C LYS A 140 17.98 1.76 32.88
N GLU A 141 18.41 2.94 33.32
CA GLU A 141 17.51 4.08 33.52
C GLU A 141 16.89 4.56 32.22
N ALA A 142 17.69 4.68 31.17
CA ALA A 142 17.20 5.09 29.85
C ALA A 142 16.15 4.09 29.31
N LEU A 143 16.36 2.78 29.50
CA LEU A 143 15.39 1.74 29.14
C LEU A 143 14.11 1.82 29.98
N ASN A 144 14.24 2.01 31.29
CA ASN A 144 13.08 2.17 32.18
C ASN A 144 12.23 3.39 31.79
N LEU A 145 12.87 4.52 31.47
CA LEU A 145 12.18 5.73 30.98
C LEU A 145 11.46 5.46 29.67
N TYR A 146 12.10 4.77 28.73
CA TYR A 146 11.49 4.40 27.47
C TYR A 146 10.26 3.51 27.67
N GLU A 147 10.34 2.52 28.56
CA GLU A 147 9.21 1.64 28.86
C GLU A 147 8.05 2.38 29.52
N ALA A 148 8.35 3.28 30.46
CA ALA A 148 7.35 4.12 31.10
C ALA A 148 6.63 5.02 30.08
N GLU A 149 7.38 5.66 29.17
CA GLU A 149 6.81 6.50 28.10
C GLU A 149 5.97 5.65 27.14
N LYS A 150 6.44 4.46 26.76
CA LYS A 150 5.71 3.53 25.89
C LYS A 150 4.40 3.07 26.53
N GLN A 151 4.42 2.70 27.81
CA GLN A 151 3.21 2.30 28.54
C GLN A 151 2.23 3.46 28.68
N HIS A 152 2.74 4.67 28.96
CA HIS A 152 1.91 5.87 29.04
C HIS A 152 1.21 6.16 27.71
N HIS A 153 1.92 6.10 26.58
CA HIS A 153 1.32 6.27 25.26
C HIS A 153 0.27 5.19 24.94
N ALA A 154 0.55 3.93 25.29
CA ALA A 154 -0.42 2.85 25.11
C ALA A 154 -1.69 3.08 25.95
N HIS A 155 -1.54 3.57 27.18
CA HIS A 155 -2.66 3.92 28.04
C HIS A 155 -3.49 5.09 27.48
N LEU A 156 -2.84 6.14 26.98
CA LEU A 156 -3.52 7.27 26.35
C LEU A 156 -4.32 6.85 25.11
N GLN A 157 -3.76 5.95 24.30
CA GLN A 157 -4.47 5.38 23.14
C GLN A 157 -5.71 4.59 23.59
N ALA A 158 -5.57 3.71 24.58
CA ALA A 158 -6.70 2.96 25.12
C ALA A 158 -7.82 3.87 25.67
N LEU A 159 -7.46 4.96 26.36
CA LEU A 159 -8.43 5.95 26.83
C LEU A 159 -9.14 6.67 25.68
N SER A 160 -8.40 7.03 24.62
CA SER A 160 -8.98 7.63 23.42
C SER A 160 -10.00 6.69 22.78
N ASP A 161 -9.68 5.40 22.66
CA ASP A 161 -10.55 4.40 22.06
C ASP A 161 -11.84 4.19 22.89
N VAL A 162 -11.71 4.14 24.22
CA VAL A 162 -12.86 4.07 25.13
C VAL A 162 -13.76 5.29 24.99
N LYS A 163 -13.18 6.50 24.89
CA LYS A 163 -13.94 7.73 24.71
C LYS A 163 -14.75 7.71 23.42
N ILE A 164 -14.12 7.32 22.30
CA ILE A 164 -14.80 7.19 21.00
C ILE A 164 -15.95 6.18 21.11
N MET A 165 -15.72 5.05 21.77
CA MET A 165 -16.76 4.04 21.99
C MET A 165 -17.92 4.56 22.85
N GLN A 166 -17.65 5.36 23.88
CA GLN A 166 -18.69 5.99 24.69
C GLN A 166 -19.51 7.01 23.90
N GLU A 167 -18.86 7.84 23.08
CA GLU A 167 -19.52 8.80 22.19
C GLU A 167 -20.44 8.08 21.19
N GLU A 168 -19.98 6.97 20.63
CA GLU A 168 -20.78 6.13 19.73
C GLU A 168 -21.96 5.47 20.45
N MET A 169 -21.76 4.92 21.65
CA MET A 169 -22.84 4.36 22.46
C MET A 169 -23.91 5.39 22.78
N ILE A 170 -23.51 6.60 23.21
CA ILE A 170 -24.44 7.70 23.47
C ILE A 170 -25.23 8.04 22.19
N ARG A 171 -24.56 8.08 21.03
CA ARG A 171 -25.23 8.34 19.75
C ARG A 171 -26.30 7.28 19.45
N VAL A 172 -25.95 6.01 19.55
CA VAL A 172 -26.88 4.88 19.32
C VAL A 172 -28.03 4.89 20.33
N THR A 173 -27.76 5.16 21.61
CA THR A 173 -28.80 5.28 22.64
C THR A 173 -29.75 6.43 22.33
N ASN A 174 -29.25 7.59 21.92
CA ASN A 174 -30.08 8.73 21.54
C ASN A 174 -30.93 8.43 20.31
N GLU A 175 -30.37 7.75 19.31
CA GLU A 175 -31.11 7.30 18.13
C GLU A 175 -32.22 6.31 18.50
N ASN A 176 -31.91 5.31 19.32
CA ASN A 176 -32.88 4.34 19.83
C ASN A 176 -34.01 5.00 20.63
N ASN A 177 -33.67 5.94 21.53
CA ASN A 177 -34.65 6.72 22.28
C ASN A 177 -35.55 7.50 21.32
N ARG A 178 -34.99 8.14 20.29
CA ARG A 178 -35.77 8.87 19.28
C ARG A 178 -36.73 7.94 18.52
N LEU A 179 -36.26 6.76 18.12
CA LEU A 179 -37.10 5.74 17.46
C LEU A 179 -38.24 5.28 18.39
N GLN A 180 -37.94 5.07 19.67
CA GLN A 180 -38.94 4.69 20.67
C GLN A 180 -40.03 5.78 20.83
N TRP A 181 -39.64 7.06 20.93
CA TRP A 181 -40.57 8.18 20.97
C TRP A 181 -41.45 8.23 19.70
N MET A 182 -40.87 8.09 18.51
CA MET A 182 -41.65 8.04 17.26
C MET A 182 -42.63 6.87 17.22
N GLY A 183 -42.27 5.72 17.81
CA GLY A 183 -43.17 4.57 17.94
C GLY A 183 -44.35 4.83 18.87
N MET A 184 -44.16 5.63 19.94
CA MET A 184 -45.24 5.99 20.87
C MET A 184 -46.29 6.91 20.23
N PHE A 185 -45.89 7.85 19.36
CA PHE A 185 -46.80 8.78 18.69
C PHE A 185 -47.52 8.20 17.45
N ARG A 186 -47.23 6.95 17.08
CA ARG A 186 -47.83 6.30 15.91
C ARG A 186 -49.02 5.38 16.25
N ARG A 187 -49.29 5.15 17.53
CA ARG A 187 -50.49 4.45 18.01
C ARG A 187 -51.59 5.45 18.33
#